data_AF-A0A9D8BKQ3-F1
#
_entry.id   AF-A0A9D8BKQ3-F1
#
_cell.length_a   1.000
_cell.length_b   1.000
_cell.length_c   1.000
_cell.angle_alpha   90.00
_cell.angle_beta   90.00
_cell.angle_gamma   90.00
#
_symmetry.space_group_name_H-M   'P 1'
#
loop_
_entity.id
_entity.type
_entity.pdbx_description
1 polymer ?
#
loop_
_entity_poly.entity_id
_entity_poly.type
_entity_poly.pdbx_seq_one_letter_code
_entity_poly.pdbx_strand_id
1 'polypeptide(L)'
;MLLALSLPAGNDRGPRYLEQVIDSLYQQRFRFTLALGRHADTVTLYCLVPDAFTPSVEAQLRSAYPDLRLTQLPDTALNVPTGFRQVVAALYLCYDIYTIKTWHDFVDWQVPLS
;
A
#
# COMPACT_ATOMS: atom_id res chain seq x y z
N MET A 1 8.15 -10.31 -5.33
CA MET A 1 7.86 -9.62 -6.60
C MET A 1 7.90 -8.10 -6.46
N LEU A 2 8.41 -7.40 -7.49
CA LEU A 2 8.38 -5.94 -7.63
C LEU A 2 7.37 -5.52 -8.71
N LEU A 3 6.39 -4.69 -8.34
CA LEU A 3 5.39 -4.12 -9.23
C LEU A 3 5.58 -2.60 -9.33
N ALA A 4 5.71 -2.07 -10.54
CA ALA A 4 5.58 -0.63 -10.79
C ALA A 4 4.11 -0.25 -10.95
N LEU A 5 3.69 0.78 -10.22
CA LEU A 5 2.35 1.36 -10.29
C LEU A 5 2.38 2.61 -11.15
N SER A 6 1.49 2.70 -12.13
CA SER A 6 1.32 3.89 -12.97
C SER A 6 -0.16 4.23 -13.12
N LEU A 7 -0.49 5.48 -12.82
CA LEU A 7 -1.81 6.06 -13.00
C LEU A 7 -1.74 7.20 -14.04
N PRO A 8 -2.79 7.38 -14.85
CA PRO A 8 -2.91 8.58 -15.67
C PRO A 8 -3.00 9.82 -14.78
N ALA A 9 -2.43 10.94 -15.23
CA ALA A 9 -2.33 12.18 -14.46
C ALA A 9 -3.69 12.80 -14.06
N GLY A 10 -4.78 12.41 -14.73
CA GLY A 10 -6.15 12.86 -14.44
C GLY A 10 -6.96 11.90 -13.56
N ASN A 11 -6.31 11.07 -12.75
CA ASN A 11 -7.05 10.20 -11.84
C ASN A 11 -7.53 10.97 -10.61
N ASP A 12 -8.85 11.19 -10.53
CA ASP A 12 -9.51 11.86 -9.40
C ASP A 12 -9.57 11.00 -8.13
N ARG A 13 -9.20 9.71 -8.20
CA ARG A 13 -9.18 8.82 -7.04
C ARG A 13 -8.01 9.17 -6.11
N GLY A 14 -8.34 9.89 -5.06
CA GLY A 14 -7.41 10.29 -4.01
C GLY A 14 -7.03 9.16 -3.02
N PRO A 15 -6.33 9.51 -1.92
CA PRO A 15 -5.78 8.56 -0.94
C PRO A 15 -6.80 7.64 -0.27
N ARG A 16 -8.07 8.06 -0.17
CA ARG A 16 -9.15 7.30 0.48
C ARG A 16 -9.39 5.92 -0.14
N TYR A 17 -9.13 5.75 -1.44
CA TYR A 17 -9.25 4.44 -2.09
C TYR A 17 -8.09 3.51 -1.71
N LEU A 18 -6.92 4.07 -1.39
CA LEU A 18 -5.77 3.31 -0.91
C LEU A 18 -6.00 2.78 0.51
N GLU A 19 -6.70 3.53 1.36
CA GLU A 19 -7.09 3.06 2.71
C GLU A 19 -7.87 1.74 2.62
N GLN A 20 -8.86 1.66 1.72
CA GLN A 20 -9.64 0.43 1.51
C GLN A 20 -8.78 -0.75 1.03
N VAL A 21 -7.81 -0.48 0.15
CA VAL A 21 -6.85 -1.50 -0.29
C VAL A 21 -6.03 -1.97 0.91
N ILE A 22 -5.47 -1.05 1.69
CA ILE A 22 -4.65 -1.39 2.85
C ILE A 22 -5.45 -2.21 3.87
N ASP A 23 -6.69 -1.83 4.16
CA ASP A 23 -7.57 -2.56 5.09
C ASP A 23 -7.84 -3.99 4.60
N SER A 24 -8.08 -4.16 3.29
CA SER A 24 -8.31 -5.49 2.71
C SER A 24 -7.04 -6.37 2.78
N LEU A 25 -5.86 -5.77 2.63
CA LEU A 25 -4.58 -6.46 2.68
C LEU A 25 -4.12 -6.73 4.12
N TYR A 26 -4.58 -5.94 5.09
CA TYR A 26 -4.26 -6.11 6.50
C TYR A 26 -4.64 -7.50 7.03
N GLN A 27 -5.76 -8.06 6.56
CA GLN A 27 -6.22 -9.40 6.96
C GLN A 27 -5.29 -10.54 6.50
N GLN A 28 -4.44 -10.29 5.49
CA GLN A 28 -3.60 -11.31 4.86
C GLN A 28 -2.25 -11.52 5.58
N ARG A 29 -1.92 -10.68 6.58
CA ARG A 29 -0.75 -10.81 7.47
C ARG A 29 0.62 -10.97 6.78
N PHE A 30 0.87 -10.21 5.72
CA PHE A 30 2.16 -10.21 5.00
C PHE A 30 2.86 -8.84 4.98
N ARG A 31 4.16 -8.81 4.65
CA ARG A 31 4.88 -7.54 4.53
C ARG A 31 4.60 -6.89 3.17
N PHE A 32 3.93 -5.74 3.18
CA PHE A 32 3.70 -4.89 2.02
C PHE A 32 4.64 -3.68 2.07
N THR A 33 5.46 -3.46 1.04
CA THR A 33 6.38 -2.30 1.01
C THR A 33 6.08 -1.44 -0.21
N LEU A 34 5.87 -0.13 0.00
CA LEU A 34 5.87 0.86 -1.06
C LEU A 34 7.25 1.51 -1.15
N ALA A 35 7.76 1.69 -2.36
CA ALA A 35 9.04 2.35 -2.59
C ALA A 35 8.88 3.41 -3.69
N LEU A 36 9.45 4.59 -3.50
CA LEU A 36 9.62 5.56 -4.56
C LEU A 36 11.04 5.42 -5.12
N GLY A 37 11.15 5.37 -6.43
CA GLY A 37 12.43 5.28 -7.11
C GLY A 37 12.39 5.86 -8.50
N ARG A 38 13.53 5.94 -9.16
CA ARG A 38 13.62 6.35 -10.56
C ARG A 38 13.72 5.10 -11.43
N HIS A 39 12.81 4.96 -12.40
CA HIS A 39 12.92 3.99 -13.48
C HIS A 39 13.12 4.74 -14.78
N ALA A 40 14.25 4.53 -15.47
CA ALA A 40 14.63 5.32 -16.64
C ALA A 40 14.60 6.83 -16.33
N ASP A 41 13.72 7.61 -16.98
CA ASP A 41 13.56 9.06 -16.77
C ASP A 41 12.36 9.46 -15.92
N THR A 42 11.68 8.50 -15.28
CA THR A 42 10.45 8.75 -14.54
C THR A 42 10.59 8.38 -13.06
N VAL A 43 9.98 9.17 -12.18
CA VAL A 43 9.75 8.79 -10.78
C VAL A 43 8.59 7.80 -10.73
N THR A 44 8.85 6.62 -10.20
CA THR A 44 7.92 5.50 -10.18
C THR A 44 7.64 5.09 -8.74
N LEU A 45 6.37 4.82 -8.45
CA LEU A 45 5.97 4.12 -7.24
C LEU A 45 6.05 2.62 -7.51
N TYR A 46 6.74 1.91 -6.64
CA TYR A 46 6.87 0.47 -6.67
C TYR A 46 6.20 -0.14 -5.45
N CYS A 47 5.76 -1.37 -5.61
CA CYS A 47 5.21 -2.21 -4.56
C CYS A 47 6.00 -3.52 -4.52
N LEU A 48 6.54 -3.85 -3.35
CA LEU A 48 7.19 -5.13 -3.10
C LEU A 48 6.23 -5.99 -2.29
N VAL A 49 5.92 -7.15 -2.87
CA VAL A 49 4.94 -8.10 -2.32
C VAL A 49 5.54 -9.50 -2.42
N PRO A 50 5.34 -10.38 -1.41
CA PRO A 50 5.68 -11.78 -1.59
C PRO A 50 4.81 -12.39 -2.69
N ASP A 51 5.41 -13.26 -3.52
CA ASP A 51 4.80 -13.74 -4.77
C ASP A 51 3.41 -14.35 -4.55
N ALA A 52 3.25 -15.12 -3.46
CA ALA A 52 2.00 -15.76 -3.05
C ALA A 52 0.82 -14.79 -2.85
N PHE A 53 1.09 -13.52 -2.49
CA PHE A 53 0.06 -12.52 -2.24
C PHE A 53 -0.15 -11.55 -3.41
N THR A 54 0.66 -11.66 -4.46
CA THR A 54 0.56 -10.73 -5.59
C THR A 54 -0.82 -10.73 -6.24
N PRO A 55 -1.45 -11.87 -6.56
CA PRO A 55 -2.77 -11.86 -7.18
C PRO A 55 -3.82 -11.10 -6.34
N SER A 56 -3.75 -11.22 -5.01
CA SER A 56 -4.63 -10.50 -4.10
C SER A 56 -4.36 -8.99 -4.12
N VAL A 57 -3.08 -8.58 -4.03
CA VAL A 57 -2.69 -7.17 -4.14
C VAL A 57 -3.10 -6.56 -5.48
N GLU A 58 -2.87 -7.25 -6.59
CA GLU A 58 -3.28 -6.76 -7.91
C GLU A 58 -4.80 -6.59 -8.01
N ALA A 59 -5.57 -7.56 -7.51
CA ALA A 59 -7.03 -7.49 -7.55
C ALA A 59 -7.57 -6.30 -6.75
N GLN A 60 -7.05 -6.09 -5.54
CA GLN A 60 -7.46 -4.96 -4.70
C GLN A 60 -7.07 -3.61 -5.32
N LEU A 61 -5.84 -3.51 -5.82
CA LEU A 61 -5.36 -2.28 -6.47
C LEU A 61 -6.14 -1.96 -7.74
N ARG A 62 -6.44 -2.94 -8.61
CA ARG A 62 -7.26 -2.73 -9.81
C ARG A 62 -8.72 -2.40 -9.48
N SER A 63 -9.27 -2.95 -8.41
CA SER A 63 -10.61 -2.60 -7.93
C SER A 63 -10.68 -1.14 -7.47
N ALA A 64 -9.71 -0.73 -6.65
CA ALA A 64 -9.59 0.62 -6.14
C ALA A 64 -9.15 1.65 -7.20
N TYR A 65 -8.45 1.21 -8.23
CA TYR A 65 -7.94 2.06 -9.32
C TYR A 65 -8.03 1.32 -10.68
N PRO A 66 -9.17 1.41 -11.39
CA PRO A 66 -9.41 0.68 -12.63
C PRO A 66 -8.40 1.01 -13.74
N ASP A 67 -7.94 2.25 -13.80
CA ASP A 67 -6.97 2.71 -14.79
C ASP A 67 -5.51 2.45 -14.38
N LEU A 68 -5.30 1.76 -13.25
CA LEU A 68 -3.97 1.42 -12.76
C LEU A 68 -3.31 0.41 -13.67
N ARG A 69 -2.15 0.81 -14.18
CA ARG A 69 -1.23 -0.09 -14.87
C ARG A 69 -0.25 -0.64 -13.85
N LEU A 70 -0.19 -1.96 -13.79
CA LEU A 70 0.76 -2.71 -12.99
C LEU A 70 1.76 -3.33 -13.96
N THR A 71 3.05 -3.02 -13.78
CA THR A 71 4.13 -3.61 -14.58
C THR A 71 5.06 -4.36 -13.66
N GLN A 72 5.20 -5.67 -13.87
CA GLN A 72 6.17 -6.46 -13.14
C GLN A 72 7.58 -6.11 -13.63
N LEU A 73 8.48 -5.85 -12.68
CA LEU A 73 9.87 -5.51 -12.97
C LEU A 73 10.82 -6.48 -12.26
N PRO A 74 12.03 -6.68 -12.79
CA PRO A 74 13.07 -7.39 -12.04
C PRO A 74 13.47 -6.58 -10.79
N ASP A 75 13.93 -7.27 -9.75
CA ASP A 75 14.35 -6.62 -8.49
C ASP A 75 15.46 -5.57 -8.69
N THR A 76 16.25 -5.73 -9.76
CA THR A 76 17.27 -4.77 -10.18
C THR A 76 16.71 -3.40 -10.59
N ALA A 77 15.40 -3.26 -10.80
CA ALA A 77 14.77 -1.99 -11.17
C ALA A 77 14.73 -0.97 -10.02
N LEU A 78 15.00 -1.39 -8.78
CA LEU A 78 15.22 -0.49 -7.64
C LEU A 78 16.69 -0.04 -7.51
N ASN A 79 17.60 -0.58 -8.33
CA ASN A 79 19.00 -0.19 -8.27
C ASN A 79 19.14 1.31 -8.60
N VAL A 80 19.75 2.03 -7.68
CA VAL A 80 19.96 3.47 -7.83
C VAL A 80 21.03 3.71 -8.88
N PRO A 81 20.77 4.50 -9.93
CA PRO A 81 21.81 4.91 -10.87
C PRO A 81 22.91 5.71 -10.16
N THR A 82 24.14 5.65 -10.67
CA THR A 82 25.27 6.41 -10.12
C THR A 82 24.94 7.90 -10.05
N GLY A 83 25.18 8.52 -8.88
CA GLY A 83 24.91 9.95 -8.64
C GLY A 83 23.52 10.29 -8.11
N PHE A 84 22.64 9.29 -7.93
CA PHE A 84 21.31 9.47 -7.33
C PHE A 84 21.23 8.82 -5.94
N ARG A 85 20.18 9.17 -5.18
CA ARG A 85 19.89 8.57 -3.86
C ARG A 85 18.51 7.92 -3.90
N GLN A 86 18.41 6.68 -3.40
CA GLN A 86 17.11 6.08 -3.07
C GLN A 86 16.57 6.70 -1.79
N VAL A 87 15.29 7.04 -1.81
CA VAL A 87 14.55 7.34 -0.59
C VAL A 87 13.48 6.26 -0.45
N VAL A 88 13.62 5.44 0.59
CA VAL A 88 12.69 4.35 0.87
C VAL A 88 11.85 4.74 2.08
N ALA A 89 10.53 4.73 1.92
CA ALA A 89 9.59 4.83 3.02
C ALA A 89 9.01 3.43 3.25
N ALA A 90 9.53 2.72 4.26
CA ALA A 90 9.01 1.41 4.61
C ALA A 90 7.78 1.57 5.50
N LEU A 91 6.62 1.13 5.01
CA LEU A 91 5.41 0.97 5.81
C LEU A 91 5.37 -0.47 6.33
N TYR A 92 5.16 -0.62 7.63
CA TYR A 92 4.97 -1.91 8.26
C TYR A 92 3.55 -1.94 8.81
N LEU A 93 2.75 -2.90 8.37
CA LEU A 93 1.48 -3.20 9.03
C LEU A 93 1.82 -3.92 10.33
N CYS A 94 1.63 -3.22 11.46
CA CYS A 94 1.85 -3.81 12.77
C CYS A 94 0.58 -4.56 13.18
N TYR A 95 0.64 -5.89 13.09
CA TYR A 95 -0.49 -6.78 13.37
C TYR A 95 -0.85 -6.90 14.86
N ASP A 96 0.00 -6.38 15.73
CA ASP A 96 -0.12 -6.44 17.19
C ASP A 96 -0.67 -5.15 17.80
N ILE A 97 -1.02 -4.15 16.97
CA ILE A 97 -1.85 -3.06 17.44
C ILE A 97 -3.25 -3.64 17.53
N TYR A 98 -3.74 -3.83 18.76
CA TYR A 98 -5.13 -4.16 19.08
C TYR A 98 -6.07 -3.54 18.05
N THR A 99 -7.07 -4.30 17.59
CA THR A 99 -8.20 -3.78 16.82
C THR A 99 -8.54 -2.40 17.34
N ILE A 100 -8.33 -1.35 16.54
CA ILE A 100 -8.69 0.01 16.96
C ILE A 100 -10.18 -0.10 17.27
N LYS A 101 -10.52 -0.03 18.56
CA LYS A 101 -11.91 -0.07 18.99
C LYS A 101 -12.62 1.02 18.21
N THR A 102 -13.56 0.63 17.38
CA THR A 102 -14.43 1.59 16.71
C THR A 102 -15.27 2.26 17.78
N TRP A 103 -15.82 3.45 17.51
CA TRP A 103 -16.72 4.13 18.46
C TRP A 103 -17.84 3.21 18.97
N HIS A 104 -18.30 2.26 18.14
CA HIS A 104 -19.31 1.26 18.51
C HIS A 104 -18.85 0.22 19.54
N ASP A 105 -17.54 0.08 19.77
CA ASP A 105 -16.95 -0.82 20.76
C ASP A 105 -16.78 -0.16 22.14
N PHE A 106 -17.18 1.11 22.29
CA PHE A 106 -17.23 1.82 23.56
C PHE A 106 -18.64 1.73 24.15
N VAL A 107 -18.73 1.15 25.35
CA VAL A 107 -19.94 1.24 26.17
C VAL A 107 -19.82 2.53 27.00
N ASP A 108 -20.74 3.47 26.83
CA ASP A 108 -20.87 4.61 27.72
C ASP A 108 -21.28 4.09 29.10
N TRP A 109 -20.32 4.03 30.03
CA TRP A 109 -20.62 3.78 31.43
C TRP A 109 -21.34 5.00 31.99
N GLN A 110 -22.67 5.01 31.92
CA GLN A 110 -23.47 5.94 32.69
C GLN A 110 -23.30 5.59 34.17
N VAL A 111 -22.41 6.31 34.85
CA VAL A 111 -22.33 6.29 36.31
C VAL A 111 -23.67 6.82 36.83
N PRO A 112 -24.45 6.05 37.60
CA PRO A 112 -25.62 6.60 38.27
C PRO A 112 -25.11 7.63 39.29
N LEU A 113 -25.55 8.87 39.17
CA LEU A 113 -25.38 9.86 40.24
C LEU A 113 -26.28 9.40 41.40
N SER A 114 -25.66 8.75 42.39
CA SER A 114 -26.24 8.50 43.72
C SER A 114 -25.94 9.67 44.64
#